data_AF-A0A6G2JSN0-F1
#
_entry.id   AF-A0A6G2JSN0-F1
#
_cell.length_a   1.000
_cell.length_b   1.000
_cell.length_c   1.000
_cell.angle_alpha   90.00
_cell.angle_beta   90.00
_cell.angle_gamma   90.00
#
_symmetry.space_group_name_H-M   'P 1'
#
loop_
_entity.id
_entity.type
_entity.pdbx_description
1 polymer ?
#
loop_
_entity_poly.entity_id
_entity_poly.type
_entity_poly.pdbx_seq_one_letter_code
_entity_poly.pdbx_strand_id
1 'polypeptide(L)'
;MALGFGDALVAANFNSGWYQTVLVVHLVCAVVGFGASALGTVMLRRAWADGPDAAAAVRRAFEFASNRLTDMAAYLAGIAGVVAVLVDDRWTFRQGWVTTAFILYFAWLGIAHGALRPTSAKLADAMDAGPERSDDAERLRGRAELWSMASNLVIVAAVAVMVTKPGL
;
A
#
# COMPACT_ATOMS: atom_id res chain seq x y z
N MET A 1 20.84 -31.91 0.16
CA MET A 1 19.91 -30.92 -0.43
C MET A 1 19.64 -29.84 0.61
N ALA A 2 20.66 -29.03 0.91
CA ALA A 2 20.53 -27.87 1.78
C ALA A 2 20.09 -26.70 0.91
N LEU A 3 18.98 -26.06 1.27
CA LEU A 3 18.39 -24.96 0.52
C LEU A 3 19.42 -23.82 0.43
N GLY A 4 19.81 -23.45 -0.79
CA GLY A 4 20.81 -22.43 -1.14
C GLY A 4 20.45 -20.98 -0.78
N PHE A 5 19.78 -20.77 0.36
CA PHE A 5 19.49 -19.44 0.90
C PHE A 5 20.70 -18.82 1.60
N GLY A 6 21.60 -19.63 2.17
CA GLY A 6 22.80 -19.15 2.85
C GLY A 6 23.81 -18.54 1.89
N ASP A 7 24.11 -19.24 0.79
CA ASP A 7 25.12 -18.81 -0.17
C ASP A 7 24.66 -17.62 -1.02
N ALA A 8 23.36 -17.46 -1.26
CA ALA A 8 22.80 -16.29 -1.95
C ALA A 8 22.85 -15.02 -1.08
N LEU A 9 22.73 -15.15 0.25
CA LEU A 9 22.85 -14.04 1.21
C LEU A 9 24.31 -13.67 1.50
N VAL A 10 25.26 -14.59 1.29
CA VAL A 10 26.70 -14.36 1.49
C VAL A 10 27.39 -13.96 0.17
N ALA A 11 26.90 -14.43 -0.98
CA ALA A 11 27.31 -13.94 -2.31
C ALA A 11 26.72 -12.57 -2.67
N ALA A 12 25.87 -12.02 -1.79
CA ALA A 12 25.43 -10.63 -1.77
C ALA A 12 26.57 -9.67 -1.37
N ASN A 13 27.71 -9.80 -2.04
CA ASN A 13 28.80 -8.84 -2.00
C ASN A 13 28.35 -7.62 -2.82
N PHE A 14 27.37 -6.87 -2.30
CA PHE A 14 26.77 -5.75 -3.01
C PHE A 14 27.52 -4.45 -2.68
N ASN A 15 28.10 -3.88 -3.72
CA ASN A 15 28.76 -2.60 -3.75
C ASN A 15 27.93 -1.51 -3.03
N SER A 16 28.56 -0.88 -2.04
CA SER A 16 28.06 0.16 -1.11
C SER A 16 26.99 -0.29 -0.09
N GLY A 17 27.37 -0.37 1.19
CA GLY A 17 26.43 -0.66 2.30
C GLY A 17 25.26 0.32 2.41
N TRP A 18 25.38 1.50 1.78
CA TRP A 18 24.33 2.50 1.68
C TRP A 18 23.13 2.02 0.84
N TYR A 19 23.37 1.43 -0.33
CA TYR A 19 22.30 0.87 -1.16
C TYR A 19 21.52 -0.21 -0.40
N GLN A 20 22.22 -1.12 0.29
CA GLN A 20 21.59 -2.17 1.08
C GLN A 20 20.71 -1.60 2.21
N THR A 21 21.18 -0.54 2.88
CA THR A 21 20.40 0.11 3.94
C THR A 21 19.12 0.72 3.39
N VAL A 22 19.22 1.46 2.28
CA VAL A 22 18.03 2.05 1.62
C VAL A 22 17.06 0.97 1.14
N LEU A 23 17.58 -0.14 0.60
CA LEU A 23 16.74 -1.27 0.17
C LEU A 23 16.00 -1.92 1.34
N VAL A 24 16.68 -2.14 2.48
CA VAL A 24 16.03 -2.67 3.69
C VAL A 24 14.94 -1.73 4.17
N VAL A 25 15.22 -0.42 4.23
CA VAL A 25 14.21 0.59 4.60
C VAL A 25 13.02 0.55 3.64
N HIS A 26 13.26 0.53 2.33
CA HIS A 26 12.21 0.41 1.32
C HIS A 26 11.31 -0.81 1.54
N LEU A 27 11.90 -1.98 1.76
CA LEU A 27 11.17 -3.23 1.95
C LEU A 27 10.35 -3.23 3.24
N VAL A 28 10.94 -2.80 4.36
CA VAL A 28 10.23 -2.69 5.64
C VAL A 28 9.06 -1.72 5.52
N CYS A 29 9.30 -0.55 4.93
CA CYS A 29 8.26 0.45 4.66
C CYS A 29 7.15 -0.08 3.76
N ALA A 30 7.48 -0.84 2.71
CA ALA A 30 6.50 -1.44 1.82
C ALA A 30 5.64 -2.50 2.54
N VAL A 31 6.25 -3.36 3.34
CA VAL A 31 5.54 -4.39 4.12
C VAL A 31 4.61 -3.74 5.15
N VAL A 32 5.11 -2.77 5.91
CA VAL A 32 4.32 -2.08 6.94
C VAL A 32 3.21 -1.25 6.30
N GLY A 33 3.52 -0.43 5.30
CA GLY A 33 2.55 0.45 4.65
C GLY A 33 1.50 -0.33 3.86
N PHE A 34 1.93 -1.06 2.83
CA PHE A 34 0.97 -1.72 1.95
C PHE A 34 0.34 -2.96 2.59
N GLY A 35 1.09 -3.71 3.40
CA GLY A 35 0.57 -4.88 4.11
C GLY A 35 -0.50 -4.52 5.14
N ALA A 36 -0.29 -3.47 5.95
CA ALA A 36 -1.29 -3.04 6.92
C ALA A 36 -2.53 -2.44 6.23
N SER A 37 -2.38 -1.70 5.11
CA SER A 37 -3.52 -1.23 4.31
C SER A 37 -4.36 -2.38 3.75
N ALA A 38 -3.70 -3.43 3.24
CA ALA A 38 -4.39 -4.60 2.71
C ALA A 38 -5.18 -5.33 3.81
N LEU A 39 -4.56 -5.54 4.98
CA LEU A 39 -5.22 -6.13 6.14
C LEU A 39 -6.40 -5.29 6.65
N GLY A 40 -6.24 -3.96 6.72
CA GLY A 40 -7.31 -3.05 7.13
C GLY A 40 -8.53 -3.12 6.24
N THR A 41 -8.33 -3.27 4.92
CA THR A 41 -9.43 -3.49 3.97
C THR A 41 -10.20 -4.77 4.27
N VAL A 42 -9.49 -5.87 4.56
CA VAL A 42 -10.10 -7.17 4.86
C VAL A 42 -10.85 -7.12 6.19
N MET A 43 -10.25 -6.53 7.22
CA MET A 43 -10.86 -6.38 8.54
C MET A 43 -12.13 -5.52 8.47
N LEU A 44 -12.09 -4.39 7.76
CA LEU A 44 -13.24 -3.50 7.63
C LEU A 44 -14.40 -4.21 6.89
N ARG A 45 -14.11 -4.93 5.80
CA ARG A 45 -15.12 -5.73 5.08
C ARG A 45 -15.77 -6.80 5.95
N ARG A 46 -14.97 -7.50 6.77
CA ARG A 46 -15.50 -8.50 7.70
C ARG A 46 -16.36 -7.87 8.78
N ALA A 47 -15.97 -6.71 9.30
CA ALA A 47 -16.71 -5.98 10.33
C ALA A 47 -18.06 -5.48 9.80
N TRP A 48 -18.13 -5.09 8.52
CA TRP A 48 -19.40 -4.75 7.87
C TRP A 48 -20.41 -5.90 7.82
N ALA A 49 -19.97 -7.16 7.87
CA ALA A 49 -20.89 -8.29 7.98
C ALA A 49 -21.56 -8.39 9.35
N ASP A 50 -20.95 -7.83 10.40
CA ASP A 50 -21.49 -7.80 11.76
C ASP A 50 -22.32 -6.53 12.02
N GLY A 51 -22.32 -5.57 11.10
CA GLY A 51 -23.12 -4.34 11.14
C GLY A 51 -22.30 -3.04 11.06
N PRO A 52 -22.98 -1.89 10.87
CA PRO A 52 -22.33 -0.59 10.68
C PRO A 52 -21.54 -0.13 11.92
N ASP A 53 -22.01 -0.44 13.13
CA ASP A 53 -21.33 -0.06 14.38
C ASP A 53 -20.00 -0.79 14.56
N ALA A 54 -19.97 -2.09 14.23
CA ALA A 54 -18.75 -2.89 14.23
C ALA A 54 -17.73 -2.36 13.22
N ALA A 55 -18.19 -2.04 12.00
CA ALA A 55 -17.36 -1.42 10.97
C ALA A 55 -16.82 -0.04 11.40
N ALA A 56 -17.63 0.79 12.05
CA ALA A 56 -17.21 2.09 12.57
C ALA A 56 -16.18 1.96 13.71
N ALA A 57 -16.29 0.95 14.57
CA ALA A 57 -15.30 0.66 15.61
C ALA A 57 -13.94 0.25 14.99
N VAL A 58 -13.96 -0.68 14.03
CA VAL A 58 -12.74 -1.11 13.32
C VAL A 58 -12.11 0.05 12.53
N ARG A 59 -12.92 0.87 11.85
CA ARG A 59 -12.46 2.07 11.12
C ARG A 59 -11.72 3.02 12.05
N ARG A 60 -12.31 3.39 13.19
CA ARG A 60 -11.69 4.32 14.16
C ARG A 60 -10.38 3.80 14.71
N ALA A 61 -10.30 2.49 15.01
CA ALA A 61 -9.06 1.85 15.44
C ALA A 61 -8.00 1.92 14.32
N PHE A 62 -8.39 1.67 13.07
CA PHE A 62 -7.50 1.77 11.92
C PHE A 62 -7.07 3.20 11.60
N GLU A 63 -7.95 4.20 11.66
CA GLU A 63 -7.59 5.59 11.38
C GLU A 63 -6.49 6.11 12.30
N PHE A 64 -6.54 5.75 13.59
CA PHE A 64 -5.51 6.11 14.56
C PHE A 64 -4.15 5.48 14.21
N ALA A 65 -4.12 4.18 13.87
CA ALA A 65 -2.91 3.47 13.49
C ALA A 65 -2.40 3.87 12.08
N SER A 66 -3.33 4.07 11.14
CA SER A 66 -3.08 4.26 9.71
C SER A 66 -2.55 5.65 9.39
N ASN A 67 -3.11 6.70 9.98
CA ASN A 67 -2.74 8.08 9.66
C ASN A 67 -1.29 8.44 10.05
N ARG A 68 -0.65 7.64 10.91
CA ARG A 68 0.72 7.90 11.39
C ARG A 68 1.72 6.85 10.96
N LEU A 69 1.38 5.56 10.99
CA LEU A 69 2.36 4.51 10.70
C LEU A 69 2.22 4.00 9.27
N THR A 70 1.03 3.55 8.89
CA THR A 70 0.78 2.92 7.59
C THR A 70 1.02 3.89 6.44
N ASP A 71 0.46 5.09 6.51
CA ASP A 71 0.58 6.08 5.44
C ASP A 71 2.03 6.59 5.33
N MET A 72 2.68 6.89 6.45
CA MET A 72 4.09 7.28 6.47
C MET A 72 4.98 6.19 5.90
N ALA A 73 4.76 4.92 6.29
CA ALA A 73 5.52 3.80 5.75
C ALA A 73 5.30 3.65 4.24
N ALA A 74 4.08 3.78 3.73
CA ALA A 74 3.80 3.73 2.30
C ALA A 74 4.47 4.88 1.52
N TYR A 75 4.54 6.09 2.10
CA TYR A 75 5.27 7.20 1.49
C TYR A 75 6.78 7.00 1.52
N LEU A 76 7.31 6.55 2.65
CA LEU A 76 8.73 6.24 2.80
C LEU A 76 9.16 5.10 1.87
N ALA A 77 8.30 4.13 1.58
CA ALA A 77 8.57 3.10 0.57
C ALA A 77 8.81 3.76 -0.80
N GLY A 78 7.95 4.67 -1.23
CA GLY A 78 8.15 5.42 -2.48
C GLY A 78 9.45 6.22 -2.50
N ILE A 79 9.70 6.99 -1.43
CA ILE A 79 10.92 7.82 -1.30
C ILE A 79 12.18 6.95 -1.31
N ALA A 80 12.22 5.87 -0.51
CA ALA A 80 13.35 4.95 -0.47
C ALA A 80 13.57 4.26 -1.82
N GLY A 81 12.50 3.99 -2.58
CA GLY A 81 12.60 3.49 -3.95
C GLY A 81 13.31 4.49 -4.87
N VAL A 82 12.98 5.78 -4.78
CA VAL A 82 13.67 6.84 -5.55
C VAL A 82 15.14 6.92 -5.14
N VAL A 83 15.43 6.95 -3.85
CA VAL A 83 16.81 7.02 -3.34
C VAL A 83 17.61 5.79 -3.78
N ALA A 84 17.02 4.60 -3.80
CA ALA A 84 17.68 3.38 -4.25
C ALA A 84 18.09 3.44 -5.73
N VAL A 85 17.33 4.13 -6.58
CA VAL A 85 17.69 4.35 -8.00
C VAL A 85 18.78 5.41 -8.14
N LEU A 86 18.83 6.42 -7.26
CA LEU A 86 19.81 7.51 -7.34
C LEU A 86 21.19 7.14 -6.75
N VAL A 87 21.23 6.20 -5.82
CA VAL A 87 22.45 5.81 -5.09
C VAL A 87 23.29 4.76 -5.82
N ASP A 88 22.69 4.02 -6.74
CA ASP A 88 23.31 2.86 -7.38
C ASP A 88 23.10 2.92 -8.89
N ASP A 89 24.19 3.06 -9.64
CA ASP A 89 24.20 3.22 -11.11
C ASP A 89 23.61 2.02 -11.86
N ARG A 90 23.45 0.87 -11.20
CA ARG A 90 22.84 -0.33 -11.82
C ARG A 90 21.35 -0.15 -12.11
N TRP A 91 20.70 0.80 -11.44
CA TRP A 91 19.29 1.08 -11.61
C TRP A 91 19.11 2.41 -12.34
N THR A 92 18.15 2.46 -13.25
CA THR A 92 17.81 3.69 -13.95
C THR A 92 16.30 3.77 -14.16
N PHE A 93 15.75 4.98 -14.11
CA PHE A 93 14.33 5.24 -14.42
C PHE A 93 13.94 4.88 -15.86
N ARG A 94 14.91 4.53 -16.73
CA ARG A 94 14.66 4.01 -18.08
C ARG A 94 14.35 2.52 -18.12
N GLN A 95 14.63 1.77 -17.05
CA GLN A 95 14.30 0.35 -17.00
C GLN A 95 12.78 0.19 -16.89
N GLY A 96 12.20 -0.62 -17.78
CA GLY A 96 10.74 -0.74 -17.90
C GLY A 96 10.04 -1.10 -16.59
N TRP A 97 10.60 -2.04 -15.81
CA TRP A 97 10.04 -2.42 -14.51
C TRP A 97 10.12 -1.29 -13.46
N VAL A 98 11.20 -0.50 -13.43
CA VAL A 98 11.34 0.66 -12.52
C VAL A 98 10.28 1.70 -12.86
N THR A 99 10.19 2.10 -14.13
CA THR A 99 9.21 3.08 -14.60
C THR A 99 7.78 2.62 -14.29
N THR A 100 7.47 1.36 -14.63
CA THR A 100 6.14 0.77 -14.42
C THR A 100 5.77 0.75 -12.93
N ALA A 101 6.71 0.38 -12.05
CA ALA A 101 6.44 0.37 -10.61
C ALA A 101 6.18 1.78 -10.05
N PHE A 102 6.90 2.81 -10.52
CA PHE A 102 6.59 4.19 -10.13
C PHE A 102 5.24 4.67 -10.66
N ILE A 103 4.87 4.31 -11.90
CA ILE A 103 3.54 4.61 -12.43
C ILE A 103 2.46 3.98 -11.55
N LEU A 104 2.63 2.71 -11.16
CA LEU A 104 1.70 2.03 -10.26
C LEU A 104 1.67 2.68 -8.87
N TYR A 105 2.82 3.09 -8.33
CA TYR A 105 2.89 3.83 -7.08
C TYR A 105 2.12 5.17 -7.13
N PHE A 106 2.27 5.95 -8.20
CA PHE A 106 1.53 7.20 -8.39
C PHE A 106 0.04 6.96 -8.65
N ALA A 107 -0.31 5.90 -9.37
CA ALA A 107 -1.70 5.48 -9.53
C ALA A 107 -2.33 5.13 -8.16
N TRP A 108 -1.59 4.41 -7.32
CA TRP A 108 -2.01 4.13 -5.95
C TRP A 108 -2.17 5.41 -5.13
N LEU A 109 -1.22 6.36 -5.18
CA LEU A 109 -1.34 7.65 -4.51
C LEU A 109 -2.60 8.41 -4.97
N GLY A 110 -2.87 8.40 -6.28
CA GLY A 110 -4.05 9.00 -6.89
C GLY A 110 -5.34 8.37 -6.39
N ILE A 111 -5.42 7.03 -6.33
CA ILE A 111 -6.59 6.33 -5.79
C ILE A 111 -6.75 6.63 -4.29
N ALA A 112 -5.68 6.53 -3.51
CA ALA A 112 -5.70 6.73 -2.07
C ALA A 112 -6.20 8.14 -1.69
N HIS A 113 -5.63 9.18 -2.30
CA HIS A 113 -5.95 10.58 -1.96
C HIS A 113 -7.14 11.13 -2.73
N GLY A 114 -7.25 10.81 -4.02
CA GLY A 114 -8.27 11.36 -4.91
C GLY A 114 -9.62 10.67 -4.79
N ALA A 115 -9.65 9.40 -4.37
CA ALA A 115 -10.88 8.62 -4.38
C ALA A 115 -11.22 7.98 -3.03
N LEU A 116 -10.30 7.20 -2.46
CA LEU A 116 -10.59 6.39 -1.26
C LEU A 116 -10.80 7.27 -0.03
N ARG A 117 -9.84 8.13 0.33
CA ARG A 117 -9.96 9.05 1.46
C ARG A 117 -11.24 9.91 1.43
N PRO A 118 -11.57 10.64 0.35
CA PRO A 118 -12.76 11.47 0.33
C PRO A 118 -14.05 10.64 0.36
N THR A 119 -14.05 9.43 -0.24
CA THR A 119 -15.23 8.54 -0.16
C THR A 119 -15.42 8.01 1.26
N SER A 120 -14.35 7.60 1.94
CA SER A 120 -14.39 7.13 3.32
C SER A 120 -14.84 8.22 4.31
N ALA A 121 -14.40 9.48 4.11
CA ALA A 121 -14.86 10.61 4.91
C ALA A 121 -16.38 10.83 4.75
N LYS A 122 -16.87 10.89 3.50
CA LYS A 122 -18.31 11.03 3.22
C LYS A 122 -19.14 9.86 3.77
N LEU A 123 -18.59 8.65 3.73
CA LEU A 123 -19.23 7.47 4.30
C LEU A 123 -19.36 7.59 5.82
N ALA A 124 -18.31 8.07 6.50
CA ALA A 124 -18.37 8.34 7.93
C ALA A 124 -19.46 9.37 8.26
N ASP A 125 -19.49 10.50 7.55
CA ASP A 125 -20.51 11.54 7.74
C ASP A 125 -21.93 11.00 7.53
N ALA A 126 -22.13 10.14 6.53
CA ALA A 126 -23.43 9.53 6.25
C ALA A 126 -23.87 8.52 7.33
N MET A 127 -22.92 7.79 7.91
CA MET A 127 -23.19 6.88 9.03
C MET A 127 -23.56 7.64 10.30
N ASP A 128 -22.87 8.76 10.56
CA ASP A 128 -23.10 9.58 11.76
C ASP A 128 -24.41 10.37 11.67
N ALA A 129 -24.90 10.65 10.47
CA ALA A 129 -26.17 11.35 10.22
C ALA A 129 -27.44 10.50 10.50
N GLY A 130 -27.31 9.20 10.73
CA GLY A 130 -28.44 8.34 11.12
C GLY A 130 -29.24 7.71 9.97
N PRO A 131 -30.35 7.02 10.28
CA PRO A 131 -31.05 6.13 9.36
C PRO A 131 -31.63 6.80 8.12
N GLU A 132 -31.96 8.10 8.18
CA GLU A 132 -32.46 8.87 7.04
C GLU A 132 -31.51 8.92 5.83
N ARG A 133 -30.23 8.62 6.03
CA ARG A 133 -29.20 8.62 4.96
C ARG A 133 -28.66 7.22 4.64
N SER A 134 -29.38 6.16 5.01
CA SER A 134 -28.96 4.77 4.78
C SER A 134 -28.59 4.47 3.33
N ASP A 135 -29.37 4.96 2.37
CA ASP A 135 -29.14 4.70 0.94
C ASP A 135 -27.87 5.38 0.42
N ASP A 136 -27.59 6.58 0.93
CA ASP A 136 -26.35 7.30 0.64
C ASP A 136 -25.14 6.58 1.24
N ALA A 137 -25.27 6.08 2.49
CA ALA A 137 -24.23 5.32 3.16
C ALA A 137 -23.91 4.01 2.42
N GLU A 138 -24.92 3.26 1.97
CA GLU A 138 -24.71 2.02 1.21
C GLU A 138 -24.02 2.29 -0.14
N ARG A 139 -24.43 3.35 -0.85
CA ARG A 139 -23.76 3.76 -2.10
C ARG A 139 -22.30 4.14 -1.87
N LEU A 140 -22.02 4.91 -0.82
CA LEU A 140 -20.67 5.35 -0.48
C LEU A 140 -19.81 4.16 -0.01
N ARG A 141 -20.39 3.21 0.70
CA ARG A 141 -19.74 1.94 1.07
C ARG A 141 -19.33 1.16 -0.16
N GLY A 142 -20.23 0.91 -1.11
CA GLY A 142 -19.90 0.21 -2.34
C GLY A 142 -18.77 0.89 -3.13
N ARG A 143 -18.77 2.23 -3.17
CA ARG A 143 -17.67 3.01 -3.76
C ARG A 143 -16.36 2.86 -2.99
N ALA A 144 -16.39 2.93 -1.66
CA ALA A 144 -15.20 2.76 -0.83
C ALA A 144 -14.60 1.36 -1.00
N GLU A 145 -15.45 0.33 -1.02
CA GLU A 145 -15.03 -1.05 -1.26
C GLU A 145 -14.39 -1.24 -2.64
N LEU A 146 -14.99 -0.65 -3.69
CA LEU A 146 -14.43 -0.65 -5.04
C LEU A 146 -13.05 0.01 -5.07
N TRP A 147 -12.91 1.20 -4.51
CA TRP A 147 -11.62 1.92 -4.48
C TRP A 147 -10.57 1.18 -3.66
N SER A 148 -10.96 0.52 -2.57
CA SER A 148 -10.05 -0.32 -1.78
C SER A 148 -9.56 -1.54 -2.56
N MET A 149 -10.46 -2.20 -3.31
CA MET A 149 -10.11 -3.30 -4.22
C MET A 149 -9.15 -2.85 -5.31
N ALA A 150 -9.45 -1.73 -5.97
CA ALA A 150 -8.61 -1.16 -7.01
C ALA A 150 -7.21 -0.81 -6.45
N SER A 151 -7.15 -0.16 -5.29
CA SER A 151 -5.92 0.18 -4.58
C SER A 151 -5.06 -1.07 -4.29
N ASN A 152 -5.67 -2.12 -3.72
CA ASN A 152 -4.97 -3.38 -3.45
C ASN A 152 -4.46 -4.05 -4.74
N LEU A 153 -5.23 -4.02 -5.83
CA LEU A 153 -4.81 -4.59 -7.10
C LEU A 153 -3.58 -3.85 -7.66
N VAL A 154 -3.55 -2.52 -7.58
CA VAL A 154 -2.40 -1.71 -8.00
C VAL A 154 -1.16 -2.05 -7.17
N ILE A 155 -1.30 -2.19 -5.85
CA ILE A 155 -0.20 -2.61 -4.96
C ILE A 155 0.33 -3.98 -5.37
N VAL A 156 -0.55 -4.96 -5.56
CA VAL A 156 -0.15 -6.32 -5.95
C VAL A 156 0.57 -6.32 -7.29
N ALA A 157 0.08 -5.56 -8.26
CA ALA A 157 0.74 -5.38 -9.55
C ALA A 157 2.14 -4.74 -9.39
N ALA A 158 2.27 -3.73 -8.53
CA ALA A 158 3.55 -3.07 -8.27
C ALA A 158 4.58 -4.05 -7.67
N VAL A 159 4.16 -4.86 -6.69
CA VAL A 159 4.99 -5.91 -6.10
C VAL A 159 5.36 -6.96 -7.15
N ALA A 160 4.41 -7.41 -7.96
CA ALA A 160 4.68 -8.39 -9.00
C ALA A 160 5.73 -7.89 -10.01
N VAL A 161 5.63 -6.64 -10.46
CA VAL A 161 6.61 -6.00 -11.36
C VAL A 161 7.99 -5.88 -10.69
N MET A 162 8.03 -5.49 -9.41
CA MET A 162 9.27 -5.36 -8.63
C MET A 162 9.97 -6.70 -8.36
N VAL A 163 9.21 -7.78 -8.21
CA VAL A 163 9.73 -9.13 -7.97
C VAL A 163 10.19 -9.79 -9.27
N THR A 164 9.37 -9.72 -10.32
CA THR A 164 9.67 -10.37 -11.59
C THR A 164 10.64 -9.59 -12.46
N LYS A 165 10.72 -8.27 -12.27
CA LYS A 165 11.64 -7.35 -12.98
C LYS A 165 11.64 -7.59 -14.49
N PRO A 166 10.48 -7.50 -15.16
CA PRO A 166 10.38 -7.84 -16.57
C PRO A 166 11.31 -6.96 -17.42
N GLY A 167 12.07 -7.61 -18.31
CA GLY A 167 13.00 -6.93 -19.22
C GLY A 167 14.32 -6.46 -18.60
N LEU A 168 14.63 -6.92 -17.39
CA LEU A 168 15.95 -6.83 -16.76
C LEU A 168 16.78 -8.08 -17.05
#